data_AF-A0A966IRM3-F1
#
_entry.id   AF-A0A966IRM3-F1
#
_cell.length_a   1.000
_cell.length_b   1.000
_cell.length_c   1.000
_cell.angle_alpha   90.00
_cell.angle_beta   90.00
_cell.angle_gamma   90.00
#
_symmetry.space_group_name_H-M   'P 1'
#
loop_
_entity.id
_entity.type
_entity.pdbx_description
1 polymer ?
#
loop_
_entity_poly.entity_id
_entity_poly.type
_entity_poly.pdbx_seq_one_letter_code
_entity_poly.pdbx_strand_id
1 'polypeptide(L)'
;MQIVSFLSSQGRRIRYAALPFIAGAVIAGLAIPTLTTAQSGKNDAVYRQLGLFGDIFQRVRESYVDEVDEKDLIEAAINGMLTSLDPHSSFLNNENFSDMQVQTKGKFGGLGIEITMEDGVIKIVSPIDDTPAAKAGLQPEDLIIAVNDEAIRGMGLSDAVDRLRGEVGSKVTITVKRGSKDPFEVTLKRDTIKIRSVRAKMFDGIGYLRITTFSEQTTPGLTKEIDKMFRDHGEDLKGFVLDLRNNPGGLLNEAISVSDAFLEQGEIVSTRGRRGENASRAYALSLIHI
;
A
#
# COMPACT_ATOMS: atom_id res chain seq x y z
N MET A 1 -64.21 16.07 28.62
CA MET A 1 -62.75 16.29 28.47
C MET A 1 -62.56 17.24 27.29
N GLN A 2 -62.13 18.47 27.59
CA GLN A 2 -61.95 19.72 26.79
C GLN A 2 -62.07 19.60 25.25
N ILE A 3 -63.04 20.20 24.51
CA ILE A 3 -63.38 21.63 24.21
C ILE A 3 -62.20 22.36 23.51
N VAL A 4 -62.13 22.47 22.17
CA VAL A 4 -62.84 23.31 21.14
C VAL A 4 -62.17 24.67 20.84
N SER A 5 -62.11 24.95 19.53
CA SER A 5 -61.62 26.09 18.72
C SER A 5 -61.86 27.54 19.15
N PHE A 6 -61.05 28.48 18.62
CA PHE A 6 -61.45 29.74 17.92
C PHE A 6 -60.17 30.51 17.46
N LEU A 7 -59.94 30.76 16.15
CA LEU A 7 -60.27 31.95 15.33
C LEU A 7 -59.46 33.26 15.58
N SER A 8 -58.67 33.60 14.56
CA SER A 8 -58.39 34.90 13.90
C SER A 8 -58.54 36.26 14.62
N SER A 9 -57.61 37.18 14.28
CA SER A 9 -57.85 38.53 13.69
C SER A 9 -57.32 39.78 14.44
N GLN A 10 -56.48 40.56 13.72
CA GLN A 10 -56.19 42.02 13.83
C GLN A 10 -55.43 42.50 15.08
N GLY A 11 -54.51 43.48 15.08
CA GLY A 11 -54.04 44.45 14.09
C GLY A 11 -53.53 45.72 14.82
N ARG A 12 -52.27 46.12 14.54
CA ARG A 12 -51.72 47.50 14.55
C ARG A 12 -51.63 48.32 15.87
N ARG A 13 -50.41 48.75 16.23
CA ARG A 13 -49.91 50.15 16.39
C ARG A 13 -48.77 50.26 17.42
N ILE A 14 -47.56 50.57 16.98
CA ILE A 14 -46.44 51.00 17.84
C ILE A 14 -46.33 52.53 17.73
N ARG A 15 -46.38 53.23 18.86
CA ARG A 15 -46.17 54.69 18.97
C ARG A 15 -44.92 54.97 19.81
N TYR A 16 -44.15 55.94 19.33
CA TYR A 16 -42.91 56.50 19.88
C TYR A 16 -43.10 57.32 21.18
N ALA A 17 -42.07 57.35 22.03
CA ALA A 17 -41.63 58.49 22.89
C ALA A 17 -40.26 58.12 23.53
N ALA A 18 -39.12 58.81 23.29
CA ALA A 18 -38.68 60.12 23.83
C ALA A 18 -38.57 60.11 25.38
N LEU A 19 -37.49 60.43 26.10
CA LEU A 19 -36.40 61.44 26.01
C LEU A 19 -35.28 61.09 27.10
N PRO A 20 -34.26 61.92 27.48
CA PRO A 20 -32.81 61.60 27.49
C PRO A 20 -32.00 62.02 28.76
N PHE A 21 -30.65 61.98 28.69
CA PHE A 21 -29.63 62.93 29.29
C PHE A 21 -29.47 62.96 30.85
N ILE A 22 -28.28 62.88 31.52
CA ILE A 22 -27.01 63.64 31.45
C ILE A 22 -25.85 62.94 32.23
N ALA A 23 -24.65 62.99 31.61
CA ALA A 23 -23.24 63.20 32.06
C ALA A 23 -22.77 63.02 33.54
N GLY A 24 -21.49 62.72 33.85
CA GLY A 24 -20.28 62.60 33.03
C GLY A 24 -18.96 62.37 33.82
N ALA A 25 -17.85 62.28 33.05
CA ALA A 25 -16.39 62.35 33.37
C ALA A 25 -15.76 61.25 34.27
N VAL A 26 -14.80 60.37 33.91
CA VAL A 26 -13.54 60.37 33.09
C VAL A 26 -12.25 60.47 33.96
N ILE A 27 -11.40 59.42 33.81
CA ILE A 27 -9.94 59.24 34.05
C ILE A 27 -9.42 58.51 35.32
N ALA A 28 -8.56 57.50 35.01
CA ALA A 28 -7.44 56.87 35.75
C ALA A 28 -7.75 55.45 36.26
N GLY A 29 -7.11 54.36 35.84
CA GLY A 29 -5.96 54.12 34.98
C GLY A 29 -5.38 52.73 35.33
N LEU A 30 -4.86 52.02 34.33
CA LEU A 30 -3.85 50.95 34.42
C LEU A 30 -4.24 49.58 35.02
N ALA A 31 -4.62 48.65 34.15
CA ALA A 31 -3.95 47.35 33.94
C ALA A 31 -4.83 46.46 33.06
N ILE A 32 -4.72 46.58 31.73
CA ILE A 32 -5.20 45.54 30.83
C ILE A 32 -4.02 44.57 30.67
N PRO A 33 -4.08 43.33 31.18
CA PRO A 33 -3.14 42.32 30.74
C PRO A 33 -3.53 41.96 29.30
N THR A 34 -2.82 42.52 28.32
CA THR A 34 -2.82 42.06 26.93
C THR A 34 -2.11 40.72 26.85
N LEU A 35 -2.75 39.68 27.38
CA LEU A 35 -2.32 38.28 27.27
C LEU A 35 -3.18 37.60 26.21
N THR A 36 -2.99 37.94 24.92
CA THR A 36 -3.43 37.11 23.77
C THR A 36 -2.98 37.66 22.40
N THR A 37 -1.70 37.93 22.16
CA THR A 37 -1.19 38.17 20.79
C THR A 37 0.24 37.69 20.61
N ALA A 38 0.48 36.39 20.77
CA ALA A 38 1.76 35.78 20.37
C ALA A 38 1.62 34.57 19.42
N GLN A 39 0.39 34.14 19.10
CA GLN A 39 0.16 32.93 18.31
C GLN A 39 -0.42 33.20 16.90
N SER A 40 -0.95 34.39 16.62
CA SER A 40 -1.54 34.73 15.30
C SER A 40 -0.50 34.93 14.18
N GLY A 41 0.67 35.53 14.48
CA GLY A 41 1.62 35.94 13.42
C GLY A 41 2.33 34.80 12.67
N LYS A 42 2.47 33.61 13.28
CA LYS A 42 3.06 32.44 12.61
C LYS A 42 2.09 31.80 11.60
N ASN A 43 0.80 31.74 11.95
CA ASN A 43 -0.23 31.16 11.10
C ASN A 43 -0.43 32.02 9.84
N ASP A 44 -0.41 33.36 9.98
CA ASP A 44 -0.53 34.28 8.84
C ASP A 44 0.59 34.11 7.80
N ALA A 45 1.81 33.80 8.23
CA ALA A 45 2.94 33.55 7.32
C ALA A 45 2.77 32.25 6.53
N VAL A 46 2.30 31.19 7.19
CA VAL A 46 2.03 29.90 6.54
C VAL A 46 0.90 30.03 5.52
N TYR A 47 -0.20 30.71 5.86
CA TYR A 47 -1.31 30.92 4.92
C TYR A 47 -0.89 31.73 3.68
N ARG A 48 0.01 32.71 3.81
CA ARG A 48 0.58 33.42 2.64
C ARG A 48 1.41 32.48 1.75
N GLN A 49 2.19 31.58 2.35
CA GLN A 49 2.97 30.60 1.59
C GLN A 49 2.07 29.58 0.87
N LEU A 50 0.98 29.15 1.50
CA LEU A 50 -0.03 28.31 0.85
C LEU A 50 -0.72 29.04 -0.31
N GLY A 51 -1.01 30.34 -0.16
CA GLY A 51 -1.50 31.19 -1.25
C GLY A 51 -0.54 31.24 -2.43
N LEU A 52 0.75 31.52 -2.17
CA LEU A 52 1.79 31.53 -3.20
C LEU A 52 1.91 30.17 -3.92
N PHE A 53 1.85 29.06 -3.17
CA PHE A 53 1.85 27.72 -3.74
C PHE A 53 0.66 27.50 -4.67
N GLY A 54 -0.55 27.89 -4.24
CA GLY A 54 -1.76 27.85 -5.06
C GLY A 54 -1.64 28.67 -6.34
N ASP A 55 -1.08 29.89 -6.26
CA ASP A 55 -0.86 30.76 -7.42
C ASP A 55 0.11 30.13 -8.44
N ILE A 56 1.19 29.49 -7.96
CA ILE A 56 2.14 28.79 -8.82
C ILE A 56 1.49 27.59 -9.49
N PHE A 57 0.74 26.79 -8.73
CA PHE A 57 0.00 25.64 -9.24
C PHE A 57 -0.96 26.05 -10.38
N GLN A 58 -1.74 27.12 -10.16
CA GLN A 58 -2.65 27.66 -11.17
C GLN A 58 -1.92 28.12 -12.44
N ARG A 59 -0.82 28.86 -12.29
CA ARG A 59 -0.02 29.34 -13.43
C ARG A 59 0.56 28.20 -14.26
N VAL A 60 1.05 27.14 -13.61
CA VAL A 60 1.56 25.95 -14.32
C VAL A 60 0.42 25.31 -15.10
N ARG A 61 -0.74 25.08 -14.48
CA ARG A 61 -1.88 24.46 -15.13
C ARG A 61 -2.41 25.25 -16.33
N GLU A 62 -2.46 26.57 -16.24
CA GLU A 62 -3.05 27.42 -17.30
C GLU A 62 -2.08 27.81 -18.42
N SER A 63 -0.77 27.87 -18.12
CA SER A 63 0.22 28.48 -19.02
C SER A 63 1.33 27.53 -19.47
N TYR A 64 1.34 26.26 -19.02
CA TYR A 64 2.29 25.29 -19.54
C TYR A 64 1.97 24.93 -20.99
N VAL A 65 3.02 24.59 -21.75
CA VAL A 65 2.92 24.34 -23.20
C VAL A 65 2.12 23.08 -23.53
N ASP A 66 2.17 22.09 -22.63
CA ASP A 66 1.46 20.82 -22.74
C ASP A 66 0.33 20.73 -21.70
N GLU A 67 -0.63 19.85 -21.95
CA GLU A 67 -1.68 19.53 -20.97
C GLU A 67 -1.06 18.83 -19.75
N VAL A 68 -1.43 19.28 -18.55
CA VAL A 68 -0.90 18.77 -17.29
C VAL A 68 -2.00 18.04 -16.53
N ASP A 69 -1.72 16.81 -16.11
CA ASP A 69 -2.60 16.09 -15.18
C ASP A 69 -2.47 16.69 -13.76
N GLU A 70 -3.59 17.17 -13.22
CA GLU A 70 -3.62 17.84 -11.92
C GLU A 70 -3.23 16.91 -10.77
N LYS A 71 -3.61 15.63 -10.86
CA LYS A 71 -3.30 14.63 -9.84
C LYS A 71 -1.79 14.38 -9.82
N ASP A 72 -1.17 14.21 -10.99
CA ASP A 72 0.27 14.00 -11.10
C ASP A 72 1.06 15.21 -10.58
N LEU A 73 0.59 16.43 -10.87
CA LEU A 73 1.22 17.65 -10.38
C LEU A 73 1.15 17.78 -8.85
N ILE A 74 0.02 17.42 -8.25
CA ILE A 74 -0.14 17.39 -6.78
C ILE A 74 0.77 16.33 -6.17
N GLU A 75 0.78 15.11 -6.71
CA GLU A 75 1.62 14.02 -6.23
C GLU A 75 3.12 14.38 -6.33
N ALA A 76 3.54 15.01 -7.42
CA ALA A 76 4.91 15.52 -7.58
C ALA A 76 5.27 16.57 -6.52
N ALA A 77 4.36 17.50 -6.21
CA ALA A 77 4.58 18.52 -5.18
C ALA A 77 4.72 17.90 -3.77
N ILE A 78 3.86 16.92 -3.43
CA ILE A 78 3.93 16.20 -2.15
C ILE A 78 5.27 15.45 -2.05
N ASN A 79 5.65 14.71 -3.09
CA ASN A 79 6.92 13.97 -3.10
C ASN A 79 8.13 14.90 -2.97
N GLY A 80 8.13 16.05 -3.67
CA GLY A 80 9.18 17.06 -3.54
C GLY A 80 9.36 17.58 -2.10
N MET A 81 8.25 17.81 -1.38
CA MET A 81 8.31 18.17 0.04
C MET A 81 8.90 17.04 0.90
N LEU A 82 8.49 15.79 0.67
CA LEU A 82 8.92 14.64 1.47
C LEU A 82 10.39 14.29 1.25
N THR A 83 10.87 14.29 0.01
CA THR A 83 12.28 14.04 -0.31
C THR A 83 13.21 15.10 0.31
N SER A 84 12.71 16.31 0.54
CA SER A 84 13.48 17.35 1.24
C SER A 84 13.73 17.06 2.72
N LEU A 85 12.94 16.16 3.33
CA LEU A 85 13.11 15.74 4.73
C LEU A 85 14.21 14.68 4.84
N ASP A 86 14.10 13.61 4.05
CA ASP A 86 15.09 12.54 3.95
C ASP A 86 14.84 11.67 2.70
N PRO A 87 15.84 10.87 2.24
CA PRO A 87 15.73 10.04 1.04
C PRO A 87 14.74 8.86 1.12
N HIS A 88 14.21 8.55 2.29
CA HIS A 88 13.30 7.42 2.54
C HIS A 88 11.86 7.88 2.83
N SER A 89 11.62 9.19 2.90
CA SER A 89 10.29 9.79 3.01
C SER A 89 9.65 9.93 1.63
N SER A 90 8.54 9.23 1.40
CA SER A 90 7.80 9.25 0.13
C SER A 90 6.29 9.19 0.35
N PHE A 91 5.52 9.72 -0.60
CA PHE A 91 4.08 9.57 -0.62
C PHE A 91 3.69 8.28 -1.35
N LEU A 92 2.81 7.50 -0.75
CA LEU A 92 2.26 6.30 -1.38
C LEU A 92 0.87 6.63 -1.91
N ASN A 93 0.77 6.81 -3.22
CA ASN A 93 -0.53 6.81 -3.91
C ASN A 93 -1.14 5.39 -3.88
N ASN A 94 -2.36 5.24 -4.39
CA ASN A 94 -3.10 3.97 -4.30
C ASN A 94 -2.36 2.80 -4.96
N GLU A 95 -1.72 3.03 -6.10
CA GLU A 95 -0.97 2.03 -6.86
C GLU A 95 0.26 1.57 -6.07
N ASN A 96 1.11 2.53 -5.66
CA ASN A 96 2.31 2.24 -4.86
C ASN A 96 1.97 1.56 -3.53
N PHE A 97 0.86 1.96 -2.90
CA PHE A 97 0.39 1.34 -1.67
C PHE A 97 -0.08 -0.11 -1.89
N SER A 98 -0.77 -0.38 -3.01
CA SER A 98 -1.19 -1.72 -3.40
C SER A 98 0.02 -2.62 -3.65
N ASP A 99 1.03 -2.14 -4.39
CA ASP A 99 2.25 -2.89 -4.67
C ASP A 99 3.06 -3.18 -3.39
N MET A 100 3.18 -2.19 -2.50
CA MET A 100 3.78 -2.41 -1.17
C MET A 100 3.04 -3.49 -0.37
N GLN A 101 1.71 -3.53 -0.45
CA GLN A 101 0.93 -4.59 0.19
C GLN A 101 1.21 -5.97 -0.42
N VAL A 102 1.34 -6.07 -1.74
CA VAL A 102 1.68 -7.34 -2.40
C VAL A 102 3.06 -7.82 -1.94
N GLN A 103 4.04 -6.92 -1.88
CA GLN A 103 5.40 -7.23 -1.43
C GLN A 103 5.41 -7.71 0.03
N THR A 104 4.74 -6.99 0.93
CA THR A 104 4.73 -7.31 2.37
C THR A 104 3.93 -8.57 2.68
N LYS A 105 2.76 -8.74 2.07
CA LYS A 105 1.94 -9.96 2.24
C LYS A 105 2.54 -11.18 1.54
N GLY A 106 3.40 -10.97 0.55
CA GLY A 106 3.98 -12.03 -0.29
C GLY A 106 2.91 -12.79 -1.07
N LYS A 107 1.76 -12.17 -1.33
CA LYS A 107 0.62 -12.77 -2.04
C LYS A 107 -0.24 -11.69 -2.68
N PHE A 108 -0.88 -12.05 -3.79
CA PHE A 108 -1.78 -11.16 -4.52
C PHE A 108 -2.98 -11.94 -5.09
N GLY A 109 -4.08 -11.24 -5.37
CA GLY A 109 -5.22 -11.80 -6.07
C GLY A 109 -4.97 -11.82 -7.58
N GLY A 110 -5.09 -13.00 -8.21
CA GLY A 110 -4.86 -13.10 -9.64
C GLY A 110 -5.01 -14.51 -10.19
N LEU A 111 -4.44 -14.74 -11.38
CA LEU A 111 -4.55 -16.00 -12.12
C LEU A 111 -3.36 -16.92 -11.93
N GLY A 112 -2.22 -16.37 -11.51
CA GLY A 112 -0.96 -17.12 -11.37
C GLY A 112 -0.25 -17.33 -12.70
N ILE A 113 -0.12 -16.27 -13.50
CA ILE A 113 0.54 -16.29 -14.81
C ILE A 113 1.67 -15.29 -14.80
N GLU A 114 2.85 -15.69 -15.26
CA GLU A 114 3.91 -14.78 -15.65
C GLU A 114 3.71 -14.38 -17.12
N ILE A 115 3.61 -13.08 -17.35
CA ILE A 115 3.35 -12.51 -18.67
C ILE A 115 4.41 -11.49 -19.04
N THR A 116 4.63 -11.33 -20.34
CA THR A 116 5.48 -10.30 -20.93
C THR A 116 4.74 -9.65 -22.09
N MET A 117 5.29 -8.55 -22.60
CA MET A 117 4.83 -7.93 -23.84
C MET A 117 5.79 -8.25 -24.97
N GLU A 118 5.25 -8.73 -26.09
CA GLU A 118 5.98 -8.96 -27.33
C GLU A 118 5.13 -8.46 -28.50
N ASP A 119 5.72 -7.61 -29.35
CA ASP A 119 5.06 -7.01 -30.51
C ASP A 119 3.68 -6.37 -30.22
N GLY A 120 3.53 -5.75 -29.05
CA GLY A 120 2.28 -5.10 -28.62
C GLY A 120 1.16 -6.06 -28.22
N VAL A 121 1.48 -7.33 -27.98
CA VAL A 121 0.57 -8.37 -27.50
C VAL A 121 1.09 -8.94 -26.18
N ILE A 122 0.17 -9.26 -25.27
CA ILE A 122 0.50 -9.90 -24.01
C ILE A 122 0.76 -11.39 -24.24
N LYS A 123 1.96 -11.85 -23.92
CA LYS A 123 2.40 -13.24 -24.06
C LYS A 123 2.60 -13.88 -22.69
N ILE A 124 2.15 -15.12 -22.54
CA ILE A 124 2.41 -15.95 -21.37
C ILE A 124 3.83 -16.48 -21.44
N VAL A 125 4.66 -16.12 -20.46
CA VAL A 125 5.99 -16.69 -20.26
C VAL A 125 5.85 -18.08 -19.63
N SER A 126 5.13 -18.15 -18.50
CA SER A 126 4.83 -19.42 -17.84
C SER A 126 3.63 -19.28 -16.91
N PRO A 127 2.71 -20.27 -16.86
CA PRO A 127 1.84 -20.46 -15.71
C PRO A 127 2.66 -20.80 -14.47
N ILE A 128 2.19 -20.38 -13.30
CA ILE A 128 2.77 -20.77 -12.01
C ILE A 128 2.09 -22.06 -11.58
N ASP A 129 2.87 -23.05 -11.12
CA ASP A 129 2.35 -24.32 -10.63
C ASP A 129 1.27 -24.15 -9.55
N ASP A 130 0.32 -25.08 -9.52
CA ASP A 130 -0.81 -25.13 -8.57
C ASP A 130 -1.80 -23.95 -8.62
N THR A 131 -1.62 -23.00 -9.54
CA THR A 131 -2.50 -21.82 -9.70
C THR A 131 -3.68 -22.09 -10.64
N PRO A 132 -4.73 -21.24 -10.64
CA PRO A 132 -5.85 -21.36 -11.57
C PRO A 132 -5.41 -21.47 -13.04
N ALA A 133 -4.41 -20.69 -13.45
CA ALA A 133 -3.87 -20.71 -14.81
C ALA A 133 -3.26 -22.05 -15.23
N ALA A 134 -2.42 -22.64 -14.37
CA ALA A 134 -1.84 -23.94 -14.63
C ALA A 134 -2.92 -25.03 -14.72
N LYS A 135 -3.91 -24.99 -13.81
CA LYS A 135 -5.06 -25.92 -13.80
C LYS A 135 -5.96 -25.76 -15.03
N ALA A 136 -6.03 -24.56 -15.59
CA ALA A 136 -6.79 -24.27 -16.81
C ALA A 136 -6.05 -24.67 -18.09
N GLY A 137 -4.80 -25.18 -18.00
CA GLY A 137 -4.04 -25.66 -19.15
C GLY A 137 -3.50 -24.54 -20.05
N LEU A 138 -3.29 -23.34 -19.50
CA LEU A 138 -2.52 -22.30 -20.17
C LEU A 138 -1.07 -22.76 -20.34
N GLN A 139 -0.43 -22.32 -21.40
CA GLN A 139 0.91 -22.77 -21.78
C GLN A 139 1.84 -21.58 -22.07
N PRO A 140 3.15 -21.76 -21.94
CA PRO A 140 4.11 -20.81 -22.51
C PRO A 140 3.80 -20.51 -23.98
N GLU A 141 4.05 -19.27 -24.40
CA GLU A 141 3.80 -18.74 -25.75
C GLU A 141 2.32 -18.53 -26.11
N ASP A 142 1.39 -18.75 -25.17
CA ASP A 142 0.00 -18.33 -25.34
C ASP A 142 -0.11 -16.81 -25.40
N LEU A 143 -0.87 -16.29 -26.36
CA LEU A 143 -1.13 -14.86 -26.51
C LEU A 143 -2.52 -14.51 -25.95
N ILE A 144 -2.57 -13.60 -24.97
CA ILE A 144 -3.83 -13.08 -24.43
C ILE A 144 -4.27 -11.93 -25.31
N ILE A 145 -5.42 -12.08 -25.99
CA ILE A 145 -5.92 -11.10 -26.95
C ILE A 145 -7.13 -10.32 -26.46
N ALA A 146 -7.88 -10.86 -25.48
CA ALA A 146 -9.00 -10.17 -24.84
C ALA A 146 -9.19 -10.61 -23.37
N VAL A 147 -9.77 -9.74 -22.57
CA VAL A 147 -10.16 -9.98 -21.17
C VAL A 147 -11.59 -9.48 -20.98
N ASN A 148 -12.50 -10.37 -20.57
CA ASN A 148 -13.94 -10.11 -20.45
C ASN A 148 -14.52 -9.46 -21.72
N ASP A 149 -14.27 -10.08 -22.88
CA ASP A 149 -14.72 -9.64 -24.21
C ASP A 149 -14.13 -8.32 -24.71
N GLU A 150 -13.31 -7.63 -23.91
CA GLU A 150 -12.58 -6.44 -24.32
C GLU A 150 -11.20 -6.80 -24.86
N ALA A 151 -10.94 -6.39 -26.11
CA ALA A 151 -9.63 -6.61 -26.74
C ALA A 151 -8.53 -5.82 -26.02
N ILE A 152 -7.40 -6.48 -25.73
CA ILE A 152 -6.27 -5.89 -25.00
C ILE A 152 -5.03 -5.66 -25.88
N ARG A 153 -5.17 -5.77 -27.20
CA ARG A 153 -4.05 -5.51 -28.14
C ARG A 153 -3.68 -4.01 -28.10
N GLY A 154 -2.38 -3.73 -27.99
CA GLY A 154 -1.86 -2.35 -27.91
C GLY A 154 -2.01 -1.70 -26.53
N MET A 155 -2.58 -2.42 -25.55
CA MET A 155 -2.61 -2.00 -24.15
C MET A 155 -1.23 -2.12 -23.52
N GLY A 156 -0.91 -1.26 -22.55
CA GLY A 156 0.31 -1.37 -21.76
C GLY A 156 0.35 -2.64 -20.91
N LEU A 157 1.54 -3.12 -20.56
CA LEU A 157 1.70 -4.31 -19.72
C LEU A 157 1.04 -4.12 -18.35
N SER A 158 1.16 -2.91 -17.77
CA SER A 158 0.58 -2.57 -16.46
C SER A 158 -0.96 -2.67 -16.48
N ASP A 159 -1.60 -2.02 -17.46
CA ASP A 159 -3.07 -2.05 -17.58
C ASP A 159 -3.60 -3.48 -17.80
N ALA A 160 -2.87 -4.29 -18.56
CA ALA A 160 -3.20 -5.70 -18.75
C ALA A 160 -3.10 -6.49 -17.44
N VAL A 161 -2.06 -6.23 -16.64
CA VAL A 161 -1.90 -6.81 -15.30
C VAL A 161 -3.08 -6.43 -14.41
N ASP A 162 -3.50 -5.17 -14.40
CA ASP A 162 -4.60 -4.70 -13.56
C ASP A 162 -5.94 -5.33 -13.92
N ARG A 163 -6.19 -5.57 -15.21
CA ARG A 163 -7.38 -6.29 -15.68
C ARG A 163 -7.37 -7.78 -15.34
N LEU A 164 -6.20 -8.42 -15.36
CA LEU A 164 -6.04 -9.83 -15.00
C LEU A 164 -6.07 -10.04 -13.48
N ARG A 165 -5.57 -9.06 -12.72
CA ARG A 165 -5.76 -8.95 -11.27
C ARG A 165 -7.20 -8.61 -10.93
N GLY A 166 -7.54 -8.72 -9.65
CA GLY A 166 -8.88 -8.43 -9.15
C GLY A 166 -9.17 -9.19 -7.86
N GLU A 167 -10.40 -9.02 -7.36
CA GLU A 167 -10.82 -9.61 -6.11
C GLU A 167 -10.74 -11.15 -6.14
N VAL A 168 -10.20 -11.73 -5.07
CA VAL A 168 -10.11 -13.18 -4.90
C VAL A 168 -11.52 -13.77 -4.94
N GLY A 169 -11.69 -14.82 -5.75
CA GLY A 169 -12.96 -15.51 -5.94
C GLY A 169 -13.82 -14.98 -7.09
N SER A 170 -13.52 -13.79 -7.62
CA SER A 170 -14.15 -13.28 -8.84
C SER A 170 -13.75 -14.11 -10.07
N LYS A 171 -14.59 -14.10 -11.11
CA LYS A 171 -14.29 -14.75 -12.39
C LYS A 171 -13.72 -13.74 -13.39
N VAL A 172 -12.89 -14.24 -14.29
CA VAL A 172 -12.42 -13.50 -15.47
C VAL A 172 -12.34 -14.47 -16.63
N THR A 173 -12.83 -14.04 -17.79
CA THR A 173 -12.69 -14.78 -19.03
C THR A 173 -11.58 -14.15 -19.85
N ILE A 174 -10.61 -14.95 -20.28
CA ILE A 174 -9.56 -14.50 -21.19
C ILE A 174 -9.72 -15.22 -22.52
N THR A 175 -9.50 -14.50 -23.62
CA THR A 175 -9.38 -15.10 -24.95
C THR A 175 -7.91 -15.30 -25.28
N VAL A 176 -7.54 -16.53 -25.62
CA VAL A 176 -6.16 -16.95 -25.85
C VAL A 176 -5.98 -17.41 -27.29
N LYS A 177 -4.89 -16.98 -27.93
CA LYS A 177 -4.42 -17.49 -29.23
C LYS A 177 -3.17 -18.35 -29.01
N ARG A 178 -3.23 -19.63 -29.42
CA ARG A 178 -2.12 -20.58 -29.31
C ARG A 178 -1.65 -21.03 -30.69
N GLY A 179 -0.51 -20.50 -31.15
CA GLY A 179 0.05 -20.83 -32.46
C GLY A 179 -0.96 -20.65 -33.59
N SER A 180 -1.16 -21.68 -34.41
CA SER A 180 -2.11 -21.67 -35.53
C SER A 180 -3.56 -22.01 -35.15
N LYS A 181 -3.82 -22.44 -33.90
CA LYS A 181 -5.19 -22.80 -33.46
C LYS A 181 -6.11 -21.59 -33.43
N ASP A 182 -7.40 -21.78 -33.64
CA ASP A 182 -8.38 -20.72 -33.44
C ASP A 182 -8.35 -20.19 -32.00
N PRO A 183 -8.60 -18.89 -31.78
CA PRO A 183 -8.71 -18.35 -30.44
C PRO A 183 -9.78 -19.10 -29.63
N PHE A 184 -9.51 -19.32 -28.35
CA PHE A 184 -10.45 -19.97 -27.45
C PHE A 184 -10.52 -19.21 -26.13
N GLU A 185 -11.68 -19.31 -25.49
CA GLU A 185 -11.92 -18.69 -24.19
C GLU A 185 -11.56 -19.61 -23.04
N VAL A 186 -11.02 -19.01 -21.99
CA VAL A 186 -10.74 -19.67 -20.73
C VAL A 186 -11.32 -18.82 -19.61
N THR A 187 -12.33 -19.33 -18.91
CA THR A 187 -12.85 -18.68 -17.70
C THR A 187 -12.11 -19.20 -16.48
N LEU A 188 -11.43 -18.29 -15.78
CA LEU A 188 -10.68 -18.60 -14.56
C LEU A 188 -11.35 -17.93 -13.35
N LYS A 189 -11.21 -18.55 -12.20
CA LYS A 189 -11.52 -17.95 -10.90
C LYS A 189 -10.23 -17.38 -10.32
N ARG A 190 -10.22 -16.08 -10.00
CA ARG A 190 -9.08 -15.44 -9.33
C ARG A 190 -8.86 -16.09 -7.97
N ASP A 191 -7.61 -16.36 -7.65
CA ASP A 191 -7.20 -16.97 -6.39
C ASP A 191 -6.07 -16.17 -5.75
N THR A 192 -5.75 -16.49 -4.49
CA THR A 192 -4.60 -15.93 -3.78
C THR A 192 -3.33 -16.61 -4.27
N ILE A 193 -2.56 -15.91 -5.08
CA ILE A 193 -1.28 -16.38 -5.60
C ILE A 193 -0.20 -16.06 -4.58
N LYS A 194 0.49 -17.08 -4.09
CA LYS A 194 1.57 -16.93 -3.11
C LYS A 194 2.91 -16.78 -3.82
N ILE A 195 3.66 -15.75 -3.47
CA ILE A 195 5.04 -15.56 -3.91
C ILE A 195 5.92 -16.46 -3.03
N ARG A 196 6.70 -17.34 -3.64
CA ARG A 196 7.65 -18.20 -2.92
C ARG A 196 8.82 -17.36 -2.40
N SER A 197 8.72 -16.90 -1.16
CA SER A 197 9.78 -16.14 -0.47
C SER A 197 10.96 -17.02 -0.03
N VAL A 198 10.72 -18.33 0.16
CA VAL A 198 11.72 -19.32 0.57
C VAL A 198 11.89 -20.36 -0.54
N ARG A 199 13.15 -20.65 -0.90
CA ARG A 199 13.52 -21.73 -1.81
C ARG A 199 14.49 -22.67 -1.11
N ALA A 200 14.26 -23.97 -1.25
CA ALA A 200 14.98 -25.01 -0.52
C ALA A 200 15.64 -26.00 -1.49
N LYS A 201 16.86 -26.43 -1.18
CA LYS A 201 17.59 -27.50 -1.88
C LYS A 201 18.47 -28.27 -0.90
N MET A 202 18.79 -29.52 -1.25
CA MET A 202 19.66 -30.40 -0.47
C MET A 202 21.00 -30.57 -1.21
N PHE A 203 22.14 -30.40 -0.53
CA PHE A 203 23.47 -30.65 -1.08
C PHE A 203 24.33 -31.43 -0.08
N ASP A 204 24.65 -32.70 -0.37
CA ASP A 204 25.57 -33.53 0.43
C ASP A 204 25.31 -33.55 1.96
N GLY A 205 24.01 -33.49 2.34
CA GLY A 205 23.55 -33.42 3.73
C GLY A 205 23.46 -32.00 4.31
N ILE A 206 23.66 -30.95 3.52
CA ILE A 206 23.50 -29.54 3.91
C ILE A 206 22.25 -28.91 3.29
N GLY A 207 21.32 -28.49 4.14
CA GLY A 207 20.06 -27.85 3.76
C GLY A 207 20.30 -26.41 3.31
N TYR A 208 20.23 -26.16 2.00
CA TYR A 208 20.35 -24.81 1.46
C TYR A 208 18.98 -24.14 1.40
N LEU A 209 18.82 -23.06 2.16
CA LEU A 209 17.59 -22.28 2.29
C LEU A 209 17.87 -20.86 1.82
N ARG A 210 17.23 -20.43 0.75
CA ARG A 210 17.32 -19.06 0.24
C ARG A 210 16.06 -18.28 0.56
N ILE A 211 16.22 -17.16 1.27
CA ILE A 211 15.14 -16.19 1.50
C ILE A 211 15.35 -15.01 0.56
N THR A 212 14.42 -14.81 -0.37
CA THR A 212 14.52 -13.72 -1.37
C THR A 212 13.97 -12.39 -0.85
N THR A 213 13.06 -12.41 0.11
CA THR A 213 12.47 -11.22 0.77
C THR A 213 11.79 -11.64 2.08
N PHE A 214 11.69 -10.74 3.05
CA PHE A 214 10.93 -10.94 4.28
C PHE A 214 9.47 -10.46 4.09
N SER A 215 8.59 -11.38 3.72
CA SER A 215 7.13 -11.18 3.63
C SER A 215 6.39 -12.07 4.63
N GLU A 216 5.08 -11.89 4.81
CA GLU A 216 4.22 -12.75 5.65
C GLU A 216 4.27 -14.25 5.27
N GLN A 217 4.81 -14.61 4.10
CA GLN A 217 4.99 -16.00 3.67
C GLN A 217 6.34 -16.61 4.12
N THR A 218 7.23 -15.82 4.72
CA THR A 218 8.63 -16.21 4.98
C THR A 218 8.73 -17.21 6.11
N THR A 219 8.26 -16.86 7.31
CA THR A 219 8.32 -17.77 8.46
C THR A 219 7.59 -19.09 8.17
N PRO A 220 6.34 -19.11 7.66
CA PRO A 220 5.65 -20.36 7.32
C PRO A 220 6.37 -21.18 6.24
N GLY A 221 6.95 -20.50 5.24
CA GLY A 221 7.71 -21.16 4.17
C GLY A 221 8.99 -21.80 4.71
N LEU A 222 9.71 -21.11 5.58
CA LEU A 222 10.95 -21.60 6.18
C LEU A 222 10.69 -22.83 7.05
N THR A 223 9.74 -22.74 7.99
CA THR A 223 9.37 -23.87 8.86
C THR A 223 8.96 -25.09 8.04
N LYS A 224 8.11 -24.89 7.01
CA LYS A 224 7.66 -25.97 6.14
C LYS A 224 8.82 -26.69 5.45
N GLU A 225 9.77 -25.96 4.88
CA GLU A 225 10.90 -26.56 4.15
C GLU A 225 11.89 -27.22 5.12
N ILE A 226 12.12 -26.65 6.30
CA ILE A 226 12.97 -27.24 7.34
C ILE A 226 12.37 -28.55 7.86
N ASP A 227 11.09 -28.54 8.24
CA ASP A 227 10.40 -29.75 8.69
C ASP A 227 10.42 -30.84 7.62
N LYS A 228 10.32 -30.43 6.35
CA LYS A 228 10.45 -31.35 5.22
C LYS A 228 11.84 -31.95 5.12
N MET A 229 12.90 -31.15 5.22
CA MET A 229 14.27 -31.65 5.19
C MET A 229 14.55 -32.63 6.34
N PHE A 230 14.08 -32.33 7.56
CA PHE A 230 14.20 -33.27 8.69
C PHE A 230 13.46 -34.58 8.44
N ARG A 231 12.23 -34.53 7.89
CA ARG A 231 11.48 -35.75 7.57
C ARG A 231 12.14 -36.57 6.46
N ASP A 232 12.65 -35.92 5.42
CA ASP A 232 13.14 -36.58 4.21
C ASP A 232 14.59 -37.08 4.37
N HIS A 233 15.40 -36.42 5.21
CA HIS A 233 16.84 -36.68 5.34
C HIS A 233 17.32 -37.03 6.75
N GLY A 234 16.53 -36.75 7.81
CA GLY A 234 16.80 -37.20 9.17
C GLY A 234 18.26 -37.04 9.62
N GLU A 235 18.92 -38.18 9.90
CA GLU A 235 20.30 -38.25 10.38
C GLU A 235 21.36 -37.83 9.34
N ASP A 236 21.02 -37.83 8.04
CA ASP A 236 21.93 -37.37 6.99
C ASP A 236 22.04 -35.84 6.92
N LEU A 237 21.15 -35.12 7.62
CA LEU A 237 21.15 -33.67 7.69
C LEU A 237 22.21 -33.18 8.70
N LYS A 238 23.27 -32.55 8.18
CA LYS A 238 24.42 -32.07 8.95
C LYS A 238 24.29 -30.61 9.37
N GLY A 239 23.37 -29.86 8.76
CA GLY A 239 23.13 -28.45 9.06
C GLY A 239 22.51 -27.68 7.90
N PHE A 240 22.42 -26.36 8.06
CA PHE A 240 21.76 -25.46 7.12
C PHE A 240 22.70 -24.33 6.64
N VAL A 241 22.47 -23.89 5.41
CA VAL A 241 23.01 -22.63 4.87
C VAL A 241 21.85 -21.71 4.58
N LEU A 242 21.79 -20.57 5.26
CA LEU A 242 20.82 -19.52 5.02
C LEU A 242 21.38 -18.48 4.05
N ASP A 243 20.87 -18.45 2.82
CA ASP A 243 21.27 -17.51 1.79
C ASP A 243 20.35 -16.30 1.74
N LEU A 244 20.89 -15.14 2.14
CA LEU A 244 20.23 -13.83 2.11
C LEU A 244 20.77 -12.92 0.98
N ARG A 245 21.55 -13.45 0.03
CA ARG A 245 22.10 -12.63 -1.06
C ARG A 245 20.97 -12.07 -1.94
N ASN A 246 21.07 -10.78 -2.23
CA ASN A 246 20.07 -10.01 -2.98
C ASN A 246 18.69 -9.97 -2.30
N ASN A 247 18.63 -10.13 -0.98
CA ASN A 247 17.43 -9.90 -0.19
C ASN A 247 17.42 -8.44 0.30
N PRO A 248 16.50 -7.58 -0.17
CA PRO A 248 16.47 -6.16 0.21
C PRO A 248 15.89 -5.92 1.61
N GLY A 249 15.50 -6.97 2.34
CA GLY A 249 14.81 -6.88 3.64
C GLY A 249 13.32 -7.19 3.51
N GLY A 250 12.49 -6.39 4.17
CA GLY A 250 11.04 -6.56 4.23
C GLY A 250 10.51 -6.36 5.65
N LEU A 251 9.54 -7.17 6.04
CA LEU A 251 8.90 -7.09 7.36
C LEU A 251 9.89 -7.43 8.47
N LEU A 252 10.11 -6.48 9.38
CA LEU A 252 11.00 -6.65 10.54
C LEU A 252 10.59 -7.86 11.40
N ASN A 253 9.29 -8.04 11.63
CA ASN A 253 8.79 -9.15 12.44
C ASN A 253 9.12 -10.51 11.83
N GLU A 254 9.11 -10.64 10.52
CA GLU A 254 9.50 -11.88 9.83
C GLU A 254 11.01 -12.13 9.98
N ALA A 255 11.84 -11.08 9.92
CA ALA A 255 13.27 -11.21 10.16
C ALA A 255 13.57 -11.61 11.62
N ILE A 256 12.81 -11.08 12.58
CA ILE A 256 12.88 -11.48 13.99
C ILE A 256 12.50 -12.96 14.14
N SER A 257 11.35 -13.38 13.62
CA SER A 257 10.88 -14.77 13.71
C SER A 257 11.83 -15.77 13.04
N VAL A 258 12.42 -15.41 11.90
CA VAL A 258 13.44 -16.24 11.24
C VAL A 258 14.69 -16.34 12.11
N SER A 259 15.16 -15.23 12.69
CA SER A 259 16.35 -15.25 13.55
C SER A 259 16.13 -16.03 14.84
N ASP A 260 14.94 -15.88 15.44
CA ASP A 260 14.51 -16.57 16.65
C ASP A 260 14.58 -18.09 16.51
N ALA A 261 14.28 -18.62 15.31
CA ALA A 261 14.34 -20.05 15.03
C ALA A 261 15.77 -20.65 15.11
N PHE A 262 16.82 -19.82 15.12
CA PHE A 262 18.23 -20.27 15.19
C PHE A 262 18.96 -19.80 16.45
N LEU A 263 18.29 -19.06 17.35
CA LEU A 263 18.93 -18.45 18.52
C LEU A 263 18.31 -18.96 19.81
N GLU A 264 19.15 -19.42 20.74
CA GLU A 264 18.67 -19.93 22.04
C GLU A 264 18.24 -18.81 23.00
N GLN A 265 18.98 -17.69 22.99
CA GLN A 265 18.75 -16.54 23.86
C GLN A 265 19.49 -15.29 23.33
N GLY A 266 19.09 -14.10 23.80
CA GLY A 266 19.75 -12.83 23.50
C GLY A 266 18.83 -11.79 22.86
N GLU A 267 19.31 -10.55 22.76
CA GLU A 267 18.58 -9.48 22.05
C GLU A 267 18.76 -9.68 20.54
N ILE A 268 17.66 -9.79 19.78
CA ILE A 268 17.68 -9.90 18.32
C ILE A 268 17.83 -8.51 17.71
N VAL A 269 17.00 -7.55 18.15
CA VAL A 269 17.02 -6.18 17.62
C VAL A 269 16.42 -5.18 18.62
N SER A 270 16.93 -3.95 18.59
CA SER A 270 16.31 -2.81 19.27
C SER A 270 16.13 -1.62 18.34
N THR A 271 15.01 -0.92 18.52
CA THR A 271 14.69 0.32 17.81
C THR A 271 14.64 1.48 18.79
N ARG A 272 15.01 2.67 18.32
CA ARG A 272 14.97 3.91 19.11
C ARG A 272 14.17 4.97 18.36
N GLY A 273 13.01 5.34 18.90
CA GLY A 273 12.23 6.45 18.39
C GLY A 273 12.59 7.79 19.03
N ARG A 274 12.10 8.88 18.42
CA ARG A 274 12.29 10.27 18.90
C ARG A 274 11.76 10.50 20.33
N ARG A 275 10.71 9.78 20.74
CA ARG A 275 10.19 9.77 22.11
C ARG A 275 10.55 8.43 22.75
N GLY A 276 10.89 8.43 24.04
CA GLY A 276 11.36 7.23 24.76
C GLY A 276 10.36 6.06 24.74
N GLU A 277 9.06 6.34 24.60
CA GLU A 277 7.99 5.35 24.48
C GLU A 277 7.98 4.60 23.13
N ASN A 278 8.69 5.12 22.12
CA ASN A 278 8.80 4.52 20.78
C ASN A 278 10.07 3.66 20.63
N ALA A 279 10.66 3.21 21.74
CA ALA A 279 11.73 2.23 21.72
C ALA A 279 11.15 0.82 21.86
N SER A 280 11.44 -0.07 20.91
CA SER A 280 11.07 -1.48 20.99
C SER A 280 12.31 -2.37 21.04
N ARG A 281 12.20 -3.51 21.70
CA ARG A 281 13.25 -4.55 21.72
C ARG A 281 12.61 -5.91 21.48
N ALA A 282 13.27 -6.74 20.69
CA ALA A 282 12.90 -8.14 20.52
C ALA A 282 14.05 -9.03 20.98
N TYR A 283 13.70 -10.11 21.66
CA TYR A 283 14.62 -11.09 22.22
C TYR A 283 14.30 -12.46 21.64
N ALA A 284 15.32 -13.32 21.59
CA ALA A 284 15.10 -14.71 21.24
C ALA A 284 14.26 -15.38 22.33
N LEU A 285 13.18 -16.03 21.92
CA LEU A 285 12.30 -16.84 22.73
C LEU A 285 12.74 -18.29 22.49
N SER A 286 13.20 -18.96 23.53
CA SER A 286 13.76 -20.33 23.55
C SER A 286 12.76 -21.45 23.11
N LEU A 287 11.86 -21.20 22.16
CA LEU A 287 10.65 -21.99 21.92
C LEU A 287 10.62 -22.72 20.56
N ILE A 288 11.59 -22.51 19.66
CA ILE A 288 11.67 -23.27 18.40
C ILE A 288 13.10 -23.77 18.22
N HIS A 289 13.28 -25.09 18.37
CA HIS A 289 14.56 -25.76 18.16
C HIS A 289 14.58 -26.33 16.74
N ILE A 290 15.37 -25.70 15.86
CA ILE A 290 15.94 -26.33 14.68
C ILE A 290 17.22 -27.04 15.11
#